data_AF-A0A661NMY3-F1
#
_entry.id   AF-A0A661NMY3-F1
#
_cell.length_a   1.000
_cell.length_b   1.000
_cell.length_c   1.000
_cell.angle_alpha   90.00
_cell.angle_beta   90.00
_cell.angle_gamma   90.00
#
_symmetry.space_group_name_H-M   'P 1'
#
loop_
_entity.id
_entity.type
_entity.pdbx_description
1 polymer ?
#
loop_
_entity_poly.entity_id
_entity_poly.type
_entity_poly.pdbx_seq_one_letter_code
_entity_poly.pdbx_strand_id
1 'polypeptide(L)'
;MNRGMMDQDEMAYMRDLTLTINAMFGWDFNSCECLRKDGIWQPIDFANPCPDSQVTSLHYHFPWMIMANIRWSVFAAASRMPMKPLTWNRFFDAVEEGMTVRERLDALVAIAHERFQTEEFEDFCATHLQHLDEVTLEFFGSDAARDAVHQKVAAMFPPHEVEEFTELFVSRIHTWVEHYNNDSATAGEG
;
A
#
# COMPACT_ATOMS: atom_id res chain seq x y z
N MET A 1 -11.45 -1.83 7.83
CA MET A 1 -12.40 -1.71 6.69
C MET A 1 -12.71 -3.03 5.95
N ASN A 2 -13.89 -3.62 6.17
CA ASN A 2 -14.47 -4.65 5.31
C ASN A 2 -15.72 -4.08 4.60
N ARG A 3 -15.56 -3.61 3.35
CA ARG A 3 -16.65 -2.98 2.56
C ARG A 3 -17.36 -3.98 1.63
N GLY A 4 -17.35 -5.28 1.97
CA GLY A 4 -18.19 -6.29 1.31
C GLY A 4 -17.84 -6.67 -0.13
N MET A 5 -16.72 -6.18 -0.68
CA MET A 5 -16.26 -6.55 -2.03
C MET A 5 -15.36 -7.78 -2.07
N MET A 6 -14.67 -8.07 -0.96
CA MET A 6 -13.75 -9.19 -0.80
C MET A 6 -13.87 -9.75 0.61
N ASP A 7 -13.85 -11.08 0.75
CA ASP A 7 -13.70 -11.71 2.05
C ASP A 7 -12.23 -11.71 2.51
N GLN A 8 -11.99 -12.23 3.73
CA GLN A 8 -10.64 -12.23 4.31
C GLN A 8 -9.65 -13.09 3.52
N ASP A 9 -10.10 -14.21 2.98
CA ASP A 9 -9.26 -15.14 2.22
C ASP A 9 -8.85 -14.53 0.88
N GLU A 10 -9.78 -13.82 0.23
CA GLU A 10 -9.53 -13.07 -1.00
C GLU A 10 -8.57 -11.90 -0.75
N MET A 11 -8.72 -11.20 0.38
CA MET A 11 -7.80 -10.12 0.76
C MET A 11 -6.39 -10.65 1.00
N ALA A 12 -6.27 -11.79 1.70
CA ALA A 12 -4.99 -12.45 1.90
C ALA A 12 -4.37 -12.91 0.58
N TYR A 13 -5.17 -13.53 -0.30
CA TYR A 13 -4.73 -13.93 -1.65
C TYR A 13 -4.18 -12.74 -2.45
N MET A 14 -4.90 -11.61 -2.47
CA MET A 14 -4.47 -10.41 -3.18
C MET A 14 -3.19 -9.80 -2.58
N ARG A 15 -3.05 -9.81 -1.26
CA ARG A 15 -1.82 -9.38 -0.59
C ARG A 15 -0.64 -10.26 -1.00
N ASP A 16 -0.78 -11.58 -0.93
CA ASP A 16 0.28 -12.52 -1.25
C ASP A 16 0.69 -12.43 -2.73
N LEU A 17 -0.29 -12.29 -3.62
CA LEU A 17 -0.07 -12.12 -5.06
C LEU A 17 0.73 -10.85 -5.35
N THR A 18 0.31 -9.72 -4.77
CA THR A 18 0.99 -8.44 -5.00
C THR A 18 2.38 -8.40 -4.37
N LEU A 19 2.57 -8.98 -3.17
CA LEU A 19 3.90 -9.15 -2.56
C LEU A 19 4.82 -10.00 -3.44
N THR A 20 4.30 -11.12 -3.96
CA THR A 20 5.07 -12.02 -4.83
C THR A 20 5.53 -11.33 -6.10
N ILE A 21 4.62 -10.63 -6.80
CA ILE A 21 4.93 -9.87 -8.02
C ILE A 21 6.06 -8.87 -7.74
N ASN A 22 5.90 -8.06 -6.69
CA ASN A 22 6.88 -7.04 -6.31
C ASN A 22 8.24 -7.67 -5.96
N ALA A 23 8.25 -8.75 -5.18
CA ALA A 23 9.49 -9.42 -4.80
C ALA A 23 10.22 -10.03 -6.00
N MET A 24 9.48 -10.62 -6.94
CA MET A 24 10.04 -11.23 -8.14
C MET A 24 10.72 -10.20 -9.04
N PHE A 25 10.09 -9.04 -9.26
CA PHE A 25 10.65 -7.96 -10.09
C PHE A 25 11.57 -7.00 -9.33
N GLY A 26 11.67 -7.16 -8.00
CA GLY A 26 12.52 -6.33 -7.16
C GLY A 26 12.00 -4.91 -6.99
N TRP A 27 10.68 -4.74 -6.98
CA TRP A 27 10.02 -3.45 -6.75
C TRP A 27 9.55 -3.34 -5.31
N ASP A 28 9.82 -2.19 -4.70
CA ASP A 28 9.29 -1.83 -3.38
C ASP A 28 8.01 -0.98 -3.49
N PHE A 29 7.74 -0.46 -4.69
CA PHE A 29 6.59 0.40 -5.00
C PHE A 29 6.07 0.12 -6.40
N ASN A 30 4.79 -0.22 -6.51
CA ASN A 30 4.12 -0.64 -7.75
C ASN A 30 2.61 -0.55 -7.57
N SER A 31 1.86 -0.41 -8.67
CA SER A 31 0.41 -0.67 -8.69
C SER A 31 0.11 -2.01 -9.35
N CYS A 32 -0.84 -2.75 -8.79
CA CYS A 32 -1.35 -3.98 -9.38
C CYS A 32 -2.88 -3.90 -9.54
N GLU A 33 -3.34 -4.16 -10.75
CA GLU A 33 -4.73 -4.27 -11.14
C GLU A 33 -5.07 -5.74 -11.38
N CYS A 34 -6.16 -6.19 -10.78
CA CYS A 34 -6.67 -7.54 -10.95
C CYS A 34 -8.16 -7.52 -11.27
N LEU A 35 -8.56 -8.41 -12.18
CA LEU A 35 -9.95 -8.66 -12.51
C LEU A 35 -10.47 -9.84 -11.71
N ARG A 36 -11.64 -9.68 -11.09
CA ARG A 36 -12.38 -10.78 -10.47
C ARG A 36 -13.36 -11.38 -11.47
N LYS A 37 -13.29 -12.70 -11.67
CA LYS A 37 -14.28 -13.45 -12.46
C LYS A 37 -14.51 -14.82 -11.83
N ASP A 38 -15.78 -15.16 -11.59
CA ASP A 38 -16.20 -16.46 -11.04
C ASP A 38 -15.45 -16.85 -9.75
N GLY A 39 -15.17 -15.86 -8.89
CA GLY A 39 -14.43 -16.05 -7.62
C GLY A 39 -12.90 -16.14 -7.78
N ILE A 40 -12.38 -15.93 -8.98
CA ILE A 40 -10.94 -15.98 -9.28
C ILE A 40 -10.42 -14.58 -9.58
N TRP A 41 -9.31 -14.21 -8.94
CA TRP A 41 -8.58 -12.97 -9.21
C TRP A 41 -7.46 -13.21 -10.22
N GLN A 42 -7.48 -12.46 -11.32
CA GLN A 42 -6.48 -12.53 -12.38
C GLN A 42 -5.78 -11.18 -12.54
N PRO A 43 -4.43 -11.10 -12.44
CA PRO A 43 -3.71 -9.86 -12.66
C PRO A 43 -3.78 -9.47 -14.13
N ILE A 44 -4.12 -8.21 -14.41
CA ILE A 44 -4.28 -7.68 -15.78
C ILE A 44 -3.26 -6.58 -16.11
N ASP A 45 -2.87 -5.80 -15.11
CA ASP A 45 -1.75 -4.86 -15.19
C ASP A 45 -1.04 -4.86 -13.84
N PHE A 46 0.24 -5.20 -13.81
CA PHE A 46 0.98 -5.41 -12.57
C PHE A 46 2.45 -5.02 -12.68
N ALA A 47 2.83 -4.38 -13.80
CA ALA A 47 4.18 -3.99 -14.11
C ALA A 47 4.29 -2.47 -14.24
N ASN A 48 3.83 -1.75 -13.21
CA ASN A 48 3.82 -0.29 -13.14
C ASN A 48 4.62 0.22 -11.93
N PRO A 49 5.97 0.08 -11.91
CA PRO A 49 6.82 0.44 -10.77
C PRO A 49 7.05 1.96 -10.61
N CYS A 50 6.17 2.77 -11.17
CA CYS A 50 6.12 4.22 -10.97
C CYS A 50 4.65 4.66 -11.07
N PRO A 51 3.77 4.14 -10.19
CA PRO A 51 2.35 4.42 -10.29
C PRO A 51 2.08 5.89 -9.99
N ASP A 52 1.00 6.42 -10.57
CA ASP A 52 0.54 7.74 -10.18
C ASP A 52 -0.01 7.70 -8.75
N SER A 53 0.76 8.26 -7.84
CA SER A 53 0.57 8.14 -6.40
C SER A 53 0.12 9.45 -5.76
N GLN A 54 -0.53 10.31 -6.55
CA GLN A 54 -0.92 11.66 -6.17
C GLN A 54 -2.29 11.68 -5.49
N VAL A 55 -2.57 12.76 -4.75
CA VAL A 55 -3.90 12.98 -4.13
C VAL A 55 -5.03 13.02 -5.17
N THR A 56 -4.71 13.42 -6.40
CA THR A 56 -5.63 13.44 -7.55
C THR A 56 -5.96 12.05 -8.10
N SER A 57 -5.26 11.01 -7.63
CA SER A 57 -5.36 9.66 -8.20
C SER A 57 -5.80 8.67 -7.11
N LEU A 58 -5.20 8.76 -5.92
CA LEU A 58 -5.56 7.92 -4.77
C LEU A 58 -6.67 8.52 -3.91
N HIS A 59 -6.86 9.85 -3.96
CA HIS A 59 -7.91 10.56 -3.26
C HIS A 59 -7.99 10.21 -1.76
N TYR A 60 -9.03 9.47 -1.39
CA TYR A 60 -9.29 8.94 -0.05
C TYR A 60 -8.14 8.06 0.47
N HIS A 61 -7.47 7.28 -0.39
CA HIS A 61 -6.40 6.38 0.00
C HIS A 61 -5.01 7.04 0.04
N PHE A 62 -4.90 8.31 -0.36
CA PHE A 62 -3.63 9.02 -0.41
C PHE A 62 -2.89 9.05 0.94
N PRO A 63 -3.54 9.37 2.09
CA PRO A 63 -2.87 9.37 3.39
C PRO A 63 -2.28 8.01 3.77
N TRP A 64 -3.03 6.93 3.55
CA TRP A 64 -2.57 5.57 3.82
C TRP A 64 -1.29 5.24 3.03
N MET A 65 -1.24 5.62 1.75
CA MET A 65 -0.05 5.40 0.93
C MET A 65 1.15 6.20 1.44
N ILE A 66 0.95 7.45 1.89
CA ILE A 66 2.03 8.27 2.46
C ILE A 66 2.58 7.58 3.71
N MET A 67 1.70 7.11 4.60
CA MET A 67 2.11 6.38 5.81
C MET A 67 2.89 5.12 5.48
N ALA A 68 2.42 4.31 4.53
CA ALA A 68 3.11 3.08 4.11
C ALA A 68 4.51 3.39 3.57
N ASN A 69 4.64 4.40 2.72
CA ASN A 69 5.93 4.84 2.17
C ASN A 69 6.88 5.35 3.26
N ILE A 70 6.39 6.10 4.25
CA ILE A 70 7.21 6.55 5.38
C ILE A 70 7.72 5.36 6.18
N ARG A 71 6.84 4.42 6.56
CA ARG A 71 7.22 3.22 7.32
C ARG A 71 8.32 2.44 6.60
N TRP A 72 8.11 2.13 5.32
CA TRP A 72 9.08 1.38 4.53
C TRP A 72 10.41 2.13 4.36
N SER A 73 10.35 3.42 4.01
CA SER A 73 11.57 4.23 3.78
C SER A 73 12.40 4.38 5.04
N VAL A 74 11.76 4.59 6.20
CA VAL A 74 12.45 4.72 7.49
C VAL A 74 13.08 3.38 7.88
N PHE A 75 12.36 2.26 7.72
CA PHE A 75 12.91 0.93 7.96
C PHE A 75 14.12 0.65 7.06
N ALA A 76 14.00 0.85 5.75
CA ALA A 76 15.09 0.62 4.80
C ALA A 76 16.33 1.45 5.13
N ALA A 77 16.13 2.72 5.52
CA ALA A 77 17.21 3.61 5.92
C ALA A 77 17.86 3.19 7.26
N ALA A 78 17.05 2.89 8.29
CA ALA A 78 17.53 2.51 9.61
C ALA A 78 18.28 1.16 9.59
N SER A 79 17.74 0.19 8.85
CA SER A 79 18.31 -1.15 8.66
C SER A 79 19.45 -1.18 7.64
N ARG A 80 19.73 -0.04 6.97
CA ARG A 80 20.72 0.08 5.90
C ARG A 80 20.54 -1.00 4.83
N MET A 81 19.31 -1.21 4.40
CA MET A 81 18.97 -2.28 3.48
C MET A 81 19.79 -2.15 2.19
N PRO A 82 20.57 -3.18 1.81
CA PRO A 82 21.29 -3.16 0.56
C PRO A 82 20.33 -3.38 -0.61
N MET A 83 20.70 -2.90 -1.79
CA MET A 83 20.01 -3.28 -3.02
C MET A 83 20.15 -4.80 -3.22
N LYS A 84 19.02 -5.51 -3.22
CA LYS A 84 18.99 -6.97 -3.39
C LYS A 84 18.98 -7.33 -4.87
N PRO A 85 19.88 -8.21 -5.36
CA PRO A 85 19.83 -8.67 -6.74
C PRO A 85 18.52 -9.39 -7.05
N LEU A 86 18.20 -9.52 -8.34
CA LEU A 86 17.10 -10.36 -8.80
C LEU A 86 17.48 -11.83 -8.67
N THR A 87 16.61 -12.63 -8.05
CA THR A 87 16.83 -14.05 -7.78
C THR A 87 15.72 -14.90 -8.41
N TRP A 88 15.42 -14.69 -9.70
CA TRP A 88 14.30 -15.34 -10.39
C TRP A 88 14.36 -16.87 -10.33
N ASN A 89 15.56 -17.45 -10.38
CA ASN A 89 15.73 -18.90 -10.24
C ASN A 89 15.08 -19.44 -8.95
N ARG A 90 15.17 -18.72 -7.82
CA ARG A 90 14.51 -19.13 -6.57
C ARG A 90 13.00 -19.23 -6.71
N PHE A 91 12.37 -18.34 -7.48
CA PHE A 91 10.93 -18.36 -7.72
C PHE A 91 10.55 -19.50 -8.68
N PHE A 92 11.36 -19.77 -9.71
CA PHE A 92 11.12 -20.89 -10.62
C PHE A 92 11.32 -22.25 -9.95
N ASP A 93 12.36 -22.39 -9.12
CA ASP A 93 12.67 -23.62 -8.41
C ASP A 93 11.64 -23.94 -7.31
N ALA A 94 10.87 -22.95 -6.84
CA ALA A 94 9.85 -23.12 -5.81
C ALA A 94 8.51 -23.68 -6.34
N VAL A 95 8.37 -23.81 -7.67
CA VAL A 95 7.13 -24.27 -8.29
C VAL A 95 7.35 -25.49 -9.17
N GLU A 96 6.50 -26.50 -9.01
CA GLU A 96 6.57 -27.76 -9.75
C GLU A 96 5.35 -27.96 -10.65
N GLU A 97 5.44 -28.87 -11.61
CA GLU A 97 4.29 -29.28 -12.41
C GLU A 97 3.23 -29.96 -11.52
N GLY A 98 1.95 -29.69 -11.76
CA GLY A 98 0.84 -30.26 -10.98
C GLY A 98 0.40 -29.45 -9.76
N MET A 99 1.19 -28.48 -9.27
CA MET A 99 0.74 -27.57 -8.20
C MET A 99 -0.44 -26.71 -8.64
N THR A 100 -1.43 -26.58 -7.75
CA THR A 100 -2.54 -25.63 -7.86
C THR A 100 -2.04 -24.18 -7.79
N VAL A 101 -2.89 -23.23 -8.19
CA VAL A 101 -2.55 -21.79 -8.12
C VAL A 101 -2.26 -21.35 -6.68
N ARG A 102 -3.04 -21.82 -5.70
CA ARG A 102 -2.86 -21.48 -4.29
C ARG A 102 -1.55 -22.04 -3.74
N GLU A 103 -1.24 -23.31 -4.01
CA GLU A 103 0.02 -23.93 -3.58
C GLU A 103 1.24 -23.22 -4.18
N ARG A 104 1.16 -22.82 -5.46
CA ARG A 104 2.22 -22.03 -6.09
C ARG A 104 2.40 -20.70 -5.37
N LEU A 105 1.30 -20.00 -5.09
CA LEU A 105 1.36 -18.71 -4.40
C LEU A 105 1.92 -18.84 -2.98
N ASP A 106 1.57 -19.89 -2.24
CA ASP A 106 2.10 -20.17 -0.89
C ASP A 106 3.62 -20.39 -0.91
N ALA A 107 4.12 -21.15 -1.90
CA ALA A 107 5.55 -21.36 -2.06
C ALA A 107 6.30 -20.07 -2.44
N LEU A 108 5.70 -19.25 -3.31
CA LEU A 108 6.32 -18.01 -3.79
C LEU A 108 6.29 -16.89 -2.75
N VAL A 109 5.21 -16.77 -1.96
CA VAL A 109 5.06 -15.68 -0.97
C VAL A 109 6.05 -15.82 0.18
N ALA A 110 6.47 -17.05 0.52
CA ALA A 110 7.54 -17.26 1.50
C ALA A 110 8.86 -16.58 1.07
N ILE A 111 9.19 -16.63 -0.23
CA ILE A 111 10.36 -15.94 -0.79
C ILE A 111 10.17 -14.42 -0.73
N ALA A 112 8.94 -13.94 -0.96
CA ALA A 112 8.62 -12.52 -0.86
C ALA A 112 8.78 -12.00 0.57
N HIS A 113 8.31 -12.74 1.58
CA HIS A 113 8.48 -12.38 2.99
C HIS A 113 9.95 -12.31 3.41
N GLU A 114 10.80 -13.26 3.00
CA GLU A 114 12.25 -13.19 3.21
C GLU A 114 12.86 -11.95 2.54
N ARG A 115 12.44 -11.66 1.30
CA ARG A 115 12.94 -10.50 0.55
C ARG A 115 12.56 -9.19 1.25
N PHE A 116 11.35 -9.06 1.76
CA PHE A 116 10.89 -7.83 2.38
C PHE A 116 11.17 -7.76 3.88
N GLN A 117 11.71 -8.81 4.50
CA GLN A 117 11.98 -8.87 5.94
C GLN A 117 10.70 -8.52 6.72
N THR A 118 9.59 -9.17 6.36
CA THR A 118 8.25 -8.75 6.82
C THR A 118 8.13 -8.75 8.33
N GLU A 119 8.63 -9.79 9.01
CA GLU A 119 8.58 -9.88 10.47
C GLU A 119 9.43 -8.77 11.11
N GLU A 120 10.66 -8.55 10.64
CA GLU A 120 11.53 -7.49 11.15
C GLU A 120 10.96 -6.09 10.87
N PHE A 121 10.30 -5.90 9.73
CA PHE A 121 9.63 -4.66 9.38
C PHE A 121 8.43 -4.37 10.29
N GLU A 122 7.59 -5.37 10.54
CA GLU A 122 6.44 -5.26 11.43
C GLU A 122 6.87 -4.96 12.88
N ASP A 123 7.87 -5.70 13.38
CA ASP A 123 8.47 -5.47 14.71
C ASP A 123 9.11 -4.08 14.81
N PHE A 124 9.81 -3.64 13.77
CA PHE A 124 10.39 -2.30 13.71
C PHE A 124 9.32 -1.22 13.79
N CYS A 125 8.22 -1.37 13.04
CA CYS A 125 7.11 -0.43 13.06
C CYS A 125 6.46 -0.36 14.45
N ALA A 126 6.18 -1.52 15.06
CA ALA A 126 5.59 -1.61 16.38
C ALA A 126 6.48 -0.99 17.47
N THR A 127 7.80 -1.16 17.36
CA THR A 127 8.76 -0.71 18.38
C THR A 127 9.14 0.76 18.21
N HIS A 128 9.38 1.20 16.96
CA HIS A 128 10.01 2.49 16.67
C HIS A 128 9.07 3.53 16.06
N LEU A 129 7.94 3.11 15.48
CA LEU A 129 7.01 3.98 14.76
C LEU A 129 5.61 4.05 15.39
N GLN A 130 5.47 3.69 16.67
CA GLN A 130 4.19 3.69 17.39
C GLN A 130 3.43 5.04 17.35
N HIS A 131 4.15 6.17 17.24
CA HIS A 131 3.56 7.51 17.18
C HIS A 131 3.37 8.04 15.76
N LEU A 132 3.76 7.27 14.73
CA LEU A 132 3.69 7.73 13.34
C LEU A 132 2.24 8.01 12.93
N ASP A 133 1.30 7.22 13.42
CA ASP A 133 -0.12 7.36 13.12
C ASP A 133 -0.64 8.71 13.62
N GLU A 134 -0.39 9.03 14.89
CA GLU A 134 -0.77 10.31 15.50
C GLU A 134 -0.19 11.49 14.72
N VAL A 135 1.11 11.48 14.43
CA VAL A 135 1.79 12.54 13.68
C VAL A 135 1.20 12.70 12.28
N THR A 136 0.89 11.59 11.61
CA THR A 136 0.35 11.63 10.25
C THR A 136 -1.09 12.14 10.23
N LEU A 137 -1.91 11.73 11.18
CA LEU A 137 -3.29 12.20 11.34
C LEU A 137 -3.34 13.68 11.68
N GLU A 138 -2.47 14.15 12.58
CA GLU A 138 -2.31 15.58 12.90
C GLU A 138 -1.93 16.38 11.66
N PHE A 139 -0.93 15.91 10.90
CA PHE A 139 -0.51 16.57 9.67
C PHE A 139 -1.66 16.69 8.66
N PHE A 140 -2.38 15.61 8.39
CA PHE A 140 -3.48 15.62 7.42
C PHE A 140 -4.70 16.43 7.85
N GLY A 141 -4.82 16.78 9.14
CA GLY A 141 -5.81 17.74 9.65
C GLY A 141 -5.35 19.20 9.64
N SER A 142 -4.11 19.48 9.22
CA SER A 142 -3.51 20.82 9.29
C SER A 142 -3.75 21.67 8.04
N ASP A 143 -3.65 22.99 8.19
CA ASP A 143 -3.64 23.94 7.07
C ASP A 143 -2.47 23.68 6.10
N ALA A 144 -1.35 23.14 6.58
CA ALA A 144 -0.20 22.82 5.74
C ALA A 144 -0.52 21.67 4.77
N ALA A 145 -1.25 20.64 5.21
CA ALA A 145 -1.69 19.56 4.33
C ALA A 145 -2.71 20.07 3.31
N ARG A 146 -3.65 20.93 3.74
CA ARG A 146 -4.59 21.59 2.83
C ARG A 146 -3.87 22.42 1.77
N ASP A 147 -2.89 23.24 2.16
CA ASP A 147 -2.11 24.06 1.24
C ASP A 147 -1.32 23.19 0.24
N ALA A 148 -0.73 22.08 0.70
CA ALA A 148 -0.06 21.13 -0.19
C ALA A 148 -1.01 20.52 -1.23
N VAL A 149 -2.25 20.20 -0.84
CA VAL A 149 -3.30 19.75 -1.77
C VAL A 149 -3.65 20.85 -2.76
N HIS A 150 -3.87 22.08 -2.28
CA HIS A 150 -4.17 23.24 -3.13
C HIS A 150 -3.10 23.48 -4.18
N GLN A 151 -1.83 23.54 -3.78
CA GLN A 151 -0.70 23.72 -4.70
C GLN A 151 -0.67 22.63 -5.77
N LYS A 152 -0.95 21.39 -5.38
CA LYS A 152 -0.98 20.26 -6.31
C LYS A 152 -2.13 20.38 -7.31
N VAL A 153 -3.32 20.77 -6.86
CA VAL A 153 -4.50 20.99 -7.71
C VAL A 153 -4.26 22.18 -8.65
N ALA A 154 -3.74 23.30 -8.14
CA ALA A 154 -3.45 24.49 -8.93
C ALA A 154 -2.45 24.22 -10.07
N ALA A 155 -1.55 23.25 -9.91
CA ALA A 155 -0.60 22.83 -10.93
C ALA A 155 -1.21 21.95 -12.04
N MET A 156 -2.40 21.38 -11.83
CA MET A 156 -3.00 20.37 -12.73
C MET A 156 -4.37 20.77 -13.30
N PHE A 157 -5.12 21.62 -12.58
CA PHE A 157 -6.49 21.97 -12.92
C PHE A 157 -6.60 23.41 -13.45
N PRO A 158 -7.61 23.72 -14.29
CA PRO A 158 -7.93 25.08 -14.69
C PRO A 158 -8.20 25.98 -13.47
N PRO A 159 -7.81 27.28 -13.49
CA PRO A 159 -7.91 28.17 -12.33
C PRO A 159 -9.29 28.27 -11.69
N HIS A 160 -10.37 28.10 -12.47
CA HIS A 160 -11.74 28.20 -11.98
C HIS A 160 -12.23 26.93 -11.26
N GLU A 161 -11.52 25.81 -11.37
CA GLU A 161 -11.85 24.53 -10.73
C GLU A 161 -10.98 24.26 -9.49
N VAL A 162 -9.92 25.06 -9.26
CA VAL A 162 -8.90 24.79 -8.23
C VAL A 162 -9.49 24.68 -6.82
N GLU A 163 -10.34 25.63 -6.43
CA GLU A 163 -10.95 25.59 -5.09
C GLU A 163 -11.89 24.41 -4.93
N GLU A 164 -12.70 24.11 -5.95
CA GLU A 164 -13.64 22.98 -5.93
C GLU A 164 -12.89 21.64 -5.74
N PHE A 165 -11.85 21.39 -6.54
CA PHE A 165 -11.09 20.15 -6.43
C PHE A 165 -10.21 20.09 -5.18
N THR A 166 -9.71 21.24 -4.69
CA THR A 166 -9.02 21.30 -3.40
C THR A 166 -9.95 20.84 -2.28
N GLU A 167 -11.16 21.38 -2.18
CA GLU A 167 -12.15 20.95 -1.19
C GLU A 167 -12.54 19.48 -1.36
N LEU A 168 -12.72 19.01 -2.61
CA LEU A 168 -13.04 17.62 -2.88
C LEU A 168 -11.96 16.66 -2.35
N PHE A 169 -10.69 16.97 -2.56
CA PHE A 169 -9.62 16.08 -2.12
C PHE A 169 -9.35 16.19 -0.62
N VAL A 170 -9.40 17.40 -0.05
CA VAL A 170 -9.28 17.61 1.40
C VAL A 170 -10.40 16.90 2.15
N SER A 171 -11.66 17.02 1.69
CA SER A 171 -12.78 16.33 2.33
C SER A 171 -12.62 14.80 2.31
N ARG A 172 -12.12 14.22 1.21
CA ARG A 172 -11.83 12.77 1.14
C ARG A 172 -10.70 12.35 2.10
N ILE A 173 -9.68 13.19 2.28
CA ILE A 173 -8.63 12.97 3.29
C ILE A 173 -9.21 13.01 4.70
N HIS A 174 -10.05 14.01 5.02
CA HIS A 174 -10.69 14.09 6.33
C HIS A 174 -11.59 12.89 6.61
N THR A 175 -12.38 12.45 5.62
CA THR A 175 -13.16 11.20 5.76
C THR A 175 -12.26 9.99 6.03
N TRP A 176 -11.06 9.94 5.44
CA TRP A 176 -10.10 8.88 5.73
C TRP A 176 -9.58 8.95 7.17
N VAL A 177 -9.22 10.15 7.65
CA VAL A 177 -8.76 10.38 9.04
C VAL A 177 -9.83 9.95 10.05
N GLU A 178 -11.09 10.32 9.82
CA GLU A 178 -12.22 9.93 10.67
C GLU A 178 -12.39 8.41 10.74
N HIS A 179 -12.37 7.73 9.59
CA HIS A 179 -12.48 6.28 9.58
C HIS A 179 -11.28 5.59 10.24
N TYR A 180 -10.06 6.11 10.04
CA TYR A 180 -8.86 5.53 10.64
C TYR A 180 -8.92 5.59 12.17
N ASN A 181 -9.36 6.71 12.74
CA ASN A 181 -9.56 6.88 14.17
C ASN A 181 -10.60 5.91 14.72
N ASN A 182 -11.71 5.73 14.01
CA ASN A 182 -12.78 4.81 14.42
C ASN A 182 -12.33 3.34 14.39
N ASP A 183 -11.67 2.91 13.31
CA ASP A 183 -11.17 1.53 13.19
C ASP A 183 -10.11 1.26 14.28
N SER A 184 -9.23 2.22 14.59
CA SER A 184 -8.21 2.09 15.64
C SER A 184 -8.80 2.05 17.05
N ALA A 185 -9.82 2.86 17.32
CA ALA A 185 -10.54 2.83 18.60
C ALA A 185 -11.21 1.48 18.84
N THR A 186 -11.83 0.90 17.81
CA THR A 186 -12.45 -0.43 17.92
C THR A 186 -11.45 -1.59 18.06
N ALA A 187 -10.22 -1.43 17.56
CA ALA A 187 -9.17 -2.44 17.67
C ALA A 187 -8.51 -2.47 19.06
N GLY A 188 -8.55 -1.36 19.81
CA GLY A 188 -8.01 -1.26 21.17
C GLY A 188 -8.93 -1.75 22.29
N GLU A 189 -10.17 -2.12 21.98
CA GLU A 189 -11.16 -2.64 22.94
C GLU A 189 -11.26 -4.20 22.94
N GLY A 190 -10.39 -4.89 22.19
CA GLY A 190 -10.38 -6.35 21.99
C GLY A 190 -9.24 -7.10 22.67
#